data_AF-A0A841CN61-F1
#
_entry.id   AF-A0A841CN61-F1
#
_cell.length_a   1.000
_cell.length_b   1.000
_cell.length_c   1.000
_cell.angle_alpha   90.00
_cell.angle_beta   90.00
_cell.angle_gamma   90.00
#
_symmetry.space_group_name_H-M   'P 1'
#
loop_
_entity.id
_entity.type
_entity.pdbx_description
1 polymer ?
#
loop_
_entity_poly.entity_id
_entity_poly.type
_entity_poly.pdbx_seq_one_letter_code
_entity_poly.pdbx_strand_id
1 'polypeptide(L)'
;MYKTITAVALTFAAAVAVPATATATTGADARLCKPAVHTEQYQEKVIRIAERCQTTPGWVRRSVFINGRELGVMKLATEEPSYISVVNSYEEMPTLLVTARRAVETLGPDNELEPFEP
;
A
#
# COMPACT_ATOMS: atom_id res chain seq x y z
N MET A 1 -60.34 -37.19 2.56
CA MET A 1 -60.83 -36.37 1.42
C MET A 1 -60.96 -34.95 1.96
N TYR A 2 -60.22 -33.90 1.57
CA TYR A 2 -59.42 -33.62 0.38
C TYR A 2 -58.08 -32.94 0.76
N LYS A 3 -57.02 -33.28 0.01
CA LYS A 3 -55.77 -32.54 -0.12
C LYS A 3 -55.97 -31.47 -1.19
N THR A 4 -55.49 -30.24 -0.96
CA THR A 4 -54.72 -29.49 -1.99
C THR A 4 -53.89 -28.39 -1.32
N ILE A 5 -52.59 -28.40 -1.61
CA ILE A 5 -51.58 -27.42 -1.20
C ILE A 5 -51.41 -26.47 -2.38
N THR A 6 -51.53 -25.16 -2.17
CA THR A 6 -51.32 -24.14 -3.21
C THR A 6 -50.03 -23.38 -2.94
N ALA A 7 -49.20 -23.30 -3.97
CA ALA A 7 -47.82 -22.82 -3.94
C ALA A 7 -47.68 -21.35 -4.38
N VAL A 8 -46.73 -20.67 -3.73
CA VAL A 8 -45.72 -19.69 -4.23
C VAL A 8 -46.18 -18.42 -4.99
N ALA A 9 -45.72 -17.27 -4.50
CA ALA A 9 -45.13 -16.21 -5.32
C ALA A 9 -44.10 -15.41 -4.52
N LEU A 10 -42.81 -15.69 -4.73
CA LEU A 10 -41.68 -14.85 -4.30
C LEU A 10 -41.45 -13.79 -5.38
N THR A 11 -41.76 -12.52 -5.09
CA THR A 11 -41.40 -11.38 -5.93
C THR A 11 -39.98 -10.91 -5.62
N PHE A 12 -39.04 -11.19 -6.52
CA PHE A 12 -37.73 -10.54 -6.54
C PHE A 12 -37.87 -9.13 -7.11
N ALA A 13 -37.55 -8.11 -6.32
CA ALA A 13 -37.45 -6.73 -6.79
C ALA A 13 -36.12 -6.54 -7.56
N ALA A 14 -36.22 -6.11 -8.80
CA ALA A 14 -35.10 -5.81 -9.67
C ALA A 14 -34.39 -4.51 -9.23
N ALA A 15 -33.08 -4.60 -8.97
CA ALA A 15 -32.23 -3.42 -8.81
C ALA A 15 -31.82 -2.90 -10.19
N VAL A 16 -32.17 -1.65 -10.46
CA VAL A 16 -31.89 -0.95 -11.72
C VAL A 16 -30.40 -0.58 -11.74
N ALA A 17 -29.66 -1.08 -12.73
CA ALA A 17 -28.26 -0.75 -12.92
C ALA A 17 -28.14 0.66 -13.54
N VAL A 18 -27.50 1.57 -12.82
CA VAL A 18 -27.08 2.89 -13.34
C VAL A 18 -25.78 2.68 -14.12
N PRO A 19 -25.68 3.05 -15.41
CA PRO A 19 -24.39 3.08 -16.09
C PRO A 19 -23.60 4.30 -15.58
N ALA A 20 -22.65 4.06 -14.67
CA ALA A 20 -21.63 5.04 -14.36
C ALA A 20 -20.60 5.06 -15.49
N THR A 21 -20.83 5.87 -16.51
CA THR A 21 -19.79 6.26 -17.47
C THR A 21 -18.79 7.16 -16.76
N ALA A 22 -17.82 6.54 -16.08
CA ALA A 22 -16.62 7.20 -15.59
C ALA A 22 -15.67 7.41 -16.78
N THR A 23 -15.84 8.54 -17.47
CA THR A 23 -14.84 9.04 -18.42
C THR A 23 -13.64 9.55 -17.62
N ALA A 24 -12.68 8.66 -17.34
CA ALA A 24 -11.41 9.05 -16.75
C ALA A 24 -10.48 9.57 -17.86
N THR A 25 -10.23 10.86 -17.78
CA THR A 25 -9.40 11.72 -18.60
C THR A 25 -8.02 11.11 -18.89
N THR A 26 -7.63 11.19 -20.17
CA THR A 26 -6.28 10.99 -20.70
C THR A 26 -5.22 11.71 -19.89
N GLY A 27 -4.22 10.94 -19.46
CA GLY A 27 -3.01 11.44 -18.79
C GLY A 27 -2.22 10.36 -18.08
N ALA A 28 -2.29 9.10 -18.54
CA ALA A 28 -1.38 8.06 -18.08
C ALA A 28 -0.02 8.29 -18.76
N ASP A 29 0.76 9.18 -18.16
CA ASP A 29 2.21 9.06 -18.21
C ASP A 29 2.50 7.66 -17.66
N ALA A 30 2.63 6.68 -18.56
CA ALA A 30 2.68 5.26 -18.25
C ALA A 30 4.03 4.91 -17.63
N ARG A 31 4.39 5.58 -16.54
CA ARG A 31 5.36 5.06 -15.60
C ARG A 31 4.79 3.72 -15.17
N LEU A 32 5.51 2.65 -15.48
CA LEU A 32 5.17 1.29 -15.06
C LEU A 32 5.29 1.24 -13.54
N CYS A 33 4.27 1.74 -12.84
CA CYS A 33 4.13 1.61 -11.40
C CYS A 33 3.77 0.15 -11.13
N LYS A 34 4.74 -0.63 -10.65
CA LYS A 34 4.39 -1.97 -10.18
C LYS A 34 3.58 -1.87 -8.89
N PRO A 35 2.66 -2.81 -8.66
CA PRO A 35 1.88 -2.85 -7.43
C PRO A 35 2.77 -2.96 -6.18
N ALA A 36 2.18 -2.68 -5.02
CA ALA A 36 2.84 -2.88 -3.74
C ALA A 36 3.34 -4.33 -3.64
N VAL A 37 4.60 -4.51 -3.25
CA VAL A 37 5.20 -5.83 -3.03
C VAL A 37 4.88 -6.35 -1.63
N HIS A 38 4.52 -5.47 -0.70
CA HIS A 38 4.13 -5.82 0.66
C HIS A 38 3.17 -4.78 1.25
N THR A 39 2.19 -5.22 2.04
CA THR A 39 1.31 -4.35 2.83
C THR A 39 0.91 -5.08 4.11
N GLU A 40 1.06 -4.43 5.26
CA GLU A 40 0.63 -4.95 6.56
C GLU A 40 0.15 -3.83 7.49
N GLN A 41 -0.60 -4.21 8.52
CA GLN A 41 -0.90 -3.35 9.65
C GLN A 41 0.01 -3.74 10.82
N TYR A 42 0.73 -2.76 11.37
CA TYR A 42 1.69 -2.95 12.45
C TYR A 42 1.56 -1.79 13.46
N GLN A 43 1.25 -2.12 14.72
CA GLN A 43 1.01 -1.14 15.80
C GLN A 43 0.10 0.03 15.36
N GLU A 44 -1.08 -0.31 14.83
CA GLU A 44 -2.10 0.64 14.35
C GLU A 44 -1.71 1.48 13.12
N LYS A 45 -0.48 1.36 12.62
CA LYS A 45 -0.02 2.00 11.38
C LYS A 45 -0.02 1.02 10.21
N VAL A 46 -0.29 1.52 9.01
CA VAL A 46 -0.25 0.74 7.77
C VAL A 46 1.12 0.90 7.13
N ILE A 47 1.88 -0.19 7.03
CA ILE A 47 3.14 -0.26 6.32
C ILE A 47 2.87 -0.74 4.89
N ARG A 48 3.42 -0.04 3.90
CA ARG A 48 3.37 -0.45 2.49
C ARG A 48 4.75 -0.33 1.86
N ILE A 49 5.19 -1.36 1.16
CA ILE A 49 6.42 -1.35 0.36
C ILE A 49 6.01 -1.50 -1.10
N ALA A 50 6.41 -0.55 -1.95
CA ALA A 50 6.07 -0.55 -3.36
C ALA A 50 7.30 -0.26 -4.21
N GLU A 51 7.33 -0.78 -5.44
CA GLU A 51 8.33 -0.33 -6.42
C GLU A 51 7.94 1.07 -6.89
N ARG A 52 8.89 2.02 -6.83
CA ARG A 52 8.67 3.36 -7.35
C ARG A 52 8.54 3.26 -8.87
N CYS A 53 7.60 4.03 -9.42
CA CYS A 53 7.40 4.07 -10.87
C CYS A 53 8.65 4.64 -11.54
N GLN A 54 9.14 3.98 -12.59
CA GLN A 54 10.39 4.34 -13.25
C GLN A 54 10.17 4.74 -14.70
N THR A 55 11.07 5.61 -15.15
CA THR A 55 11.19 6.05 -16.54
C THR A 55 12.21 5.23 -17.32
N THR A 56 13.13 4.52 -16.63
CA THR A 56 14.19 3.72 -17.25
C THR A 56 14.02 2.23 -16.89
N PRO A 57 13.95 1.32 -17.88
CA PRO A 57 13.88 -0.13 -17.62
C PRO A 57 15.13 -0.66 -16.91
N GLY A 58 14.97 -1.66 -16.04
CA GLY A 58 16.08 -2.44 -15.48
C GLY A 58 16.59 -2.02 -14.09
N TRP A 59 16.21 -0.85 -13.59
CA TRP A 59 16.43 -0.49 -12.20
C TRP A 59 15.16 -0.79 -11.39
N VAL A 60 15.26 -1.18 -10.12
CA VAL A 60 14.12 -1.32 -9.20
C VAL A 60 14.43 -0.55 -7.93
N ARG A 61 13.85 0.64 -7.77
CA ARG A 61 13.84 1.35 -6.49
C ARG A 61 12.58 0.99 -5.73
N ARG A 62 12.72 0.52 -4.49
CA ARG A 62 11.58 0.29 -3.58
C ARG A 62 11.44 1.48 -2.64
N SER A 63 10.21 1.95 -2.47
CA SER A 63 9.82 2.97 -1.51
C SER A 63 9.03 2.32 -0.38
N VAL A 64 9.21 2.84 0.83
CA VAL A 64 8.50 2.42 2.04
C VAL A 64 7.53 3.53 2.41
N PHE A 65 6.31 3.17 2.79
CA PHE A 65 5.28 4.11 3.24
C PHE A 65 4.71 3.68 4.59
N ILE A 66 4.48 4.64 5.48
CA ILE A 66 3.78 4.47 6.76
C ILE A 66 2.57 5.39 6.72
N ASN A 67 1.36 4.85 6.87
CA ASN A 67 0.09 5.60 6.77
C ASN A 67 -0.01 6.45 5.49
N GLY A 68 0.54 5.94 4.39
CA GLY A 68 0.56 6.61 3.09
C GLY A 68 1.68 7.63 2.88
N ARG A 69 2.49 7.91 3.90
CA ARG A 69 3.62 8.87 3.83
C ARG A 69 4.94 8.15 3.57
N GLU A 70 5.76 8.68 2.67
CA GLU A 70 7.02 8.04 2.28
C GLU A 70 8.05 8.15 3.42
N LEU A 71 8.57 7.00 3.84
CA LEU A 71 9.73 6.92 4.74
C LEU A 71 11.00 7.00 3.89
N GLY A 72 11.82 8.02 4.14
CA GLY A 72 13.16 8.09 3.58
C GLY A 72 14.01 6.91 4.08
N VAL A 73 14.38 6.01 3.18
CA VAL A 73 15.24 4.86 3.45
C VAL A 73 16.46 4.89 2.54
N MET A 74 17.62 4.50 3.07
CA MET A 74 18.85 4.35 2.31
C MET A 74 19.35 2.92 2.45
N LYS A 75 19.68 2.29 1.32
CA LYS A 75 20.43 1.03 1.29
C LYS A 75 21.91 1.34 1.43
N LEU A 76 22.59 0.72 2.38
CA LEU A 76 24.03 0.85 2.55
C LEU A 76 24.79 -0.01 1.54
N ALA A 77 26.02 0.41 1.24
CA ALA A 77 26.92 -0.27 0.30
C ALA A 77 27.70 -1.40 1.00
N THR A 78 26.98 -2.31 1.65
CA THR A 78 27.51 -3.51 2.30
C THR A 78 27.31 -4.74 1.41
N GLU A 79 28.06 -5.81 1.64
CA GLU A 79 27.91 -7.08 0.90
C GLU A 79 26.51 -7.67 1.10
N GLU A 80 26.01 -7.60 2.33
CA GLU A 80 24.64 -7.95 2.69
C GLU A 80 23.71 -6.74 2.55
N PRO A 81 22.41 -6.94 2.26
CA PRO A 81 21.47 -5.83 2.22
C PRO A 81 21.26 -5.24 3.62
N SER A 82 21.83 -4.04 3.85
CA SER A 82 21.61 -3.24 5.07
C SER A 82 20.92 -1.93 4.72
N TYR A 83 20.03 -1.47 5.61
CA TYR A 83 19.21 -0.27 5.41
C TYR A 83 19.18 0.58 6.67
N ILE A 84 19.12 1.89 6.49
CA ILE A 84 18.80 2.88 7.53
C ILE A 84 17.61 3.74 7.09
N SER A 85 16.96 4.42 8.04
CA SER A 85 15.88 5.37 7.74
C SER A 85 16.16 6.76 8.27
N VAL A 86 15.40 7.76 7.80
CA VAL A 86 15.45 9.13 8.36
C VAL A 86 15.01 9.20 9.82
N VAL A 87 14.21 8.22 10.29
CA VAL A 87 13.77 8.12 11.70
C VAL A 87 14.84 7.41 12.55
N ASN A 88 15.53 6.41 11.97
CA ASN A 88 16.55 5.59 12.62
C ASN A 88 17.85 5.59 11.79
N SER A 89 18.55 6.73 11.74
CA SER A 89 19.66 6.93 10.79
C SER A 89 20.97 6.25 11.15
N TYR A 90 21.10 5.73 12.37
CA TYR A 90 22.32 5.07 12.87
C TYR A 90 22.10 3.61 13.25
N GLU A 91 20.90 3.08 13.02
CA GLU A 91 20.56 1.69 13.32
C GLU A 91 20.39 0.95 12.00
N GLU A 92 21.25 -0.04 11.77
CA GLU A 92 21.24 -0.85 10.55
C GLU A 92 20.22 -1.99 10.65
N MET A 93 19.37 -2.13 9.63
CA MET A 93 18.39 -3.21 9.54
C MET A 93 18.60 -4.06 8.29
N PRO A 94 18.36 -5.37 8.38
CA PRO A 94 18.64 -6.30 7.27
C PRO A 94 17.60 -6.25 6.13
N THR A 95 16.44 -5.65 6.35
CA THR A 95 15.37 -5.58 5.35
C THR A 95 14.56 -4.30 5.47
N LEU A 96 13.96 -3.86 4.37
CA LEU A 96 13.03 -2.71 4.34
C LEU A 96 11.84 -2.88 5.31
N LEU A 97 11.34 -4.11 5.50
CA LEU A 97 10.24 -4.36 6.42
C LEU A 97 10.67 -4.16 7.88
N VAL A 98 11.85 -4.64 8.25
CA VAL A 98 12.41 -4.43 9.59
C VAL A 98 12.69 -2.94 9.82
N THR A 99 13.23 -2.24 8.82
CA THR A 99 13.39 -0.77 8.87
C THR A 99 12.06 -0.05 9.08
N ALA A 100 11.00 -0.46 8.39
CA ALA A 100 9.68 0.15 8.50
C ALA A 100 9.06 -0.06 9.88
N ARG A 101 9.10 -1.29 10.41
CA ARG A 101 8.61 -1.61 11.75
C ARG A 101 9.35 -0.84 12.82
N ARG A 102 10.68 -0.74 12.69
CA ARG A 102 11.52 0.03 13.63
C ARG A 102 11.20 1.51 13.61
N ALA A 103 10.89 2.08 12.44
CA ALA A 103 10.41 3.45 12.34
C ALA A 103 9.04 3.63 13.01
N VAL A 104 8.10 2.67 12.86
CA VAL A 104 6.81 2.70 13.57
C VAL A 104 7.00 2.67 15.09
N GLU A 105 7.87 1.79 15.60
CA GLU A 105 8.20 1.73 17.03
C GLU A 105 8.78 3.04 17.55
N THR A 106 9.63 3.70 16.75
CA THR A 106 10.29 4.95 17.13
C THR A 106 9.34 6.15 17.11
N LEU A 107 8.41 6.18 16.15
CA LEU A 107 7.35 7.18 16.10
C LEU A 107 6.37 7.01 17.27
N GLY A 108 6.05 5.77 17.64
CA GLY A 108 4.98 5.49 18.60
C GLY A 108 3.59 5.77 18.02
N PRO A 109 2.53 5.66 18.84
CA PRO A 109 1.15 5.68 18.36
C PRO A 109 0.72 7.05 17.80
N ASP A 110 1.10 8.13 18.47
CA ASP A 110 0.55 9.47 18.23
C ASP A 110 1.31 10.29 17.16
N ASN A 111 2.52 9.86 16.78
CA ASN A 111 3.35 10.60 15.83
C ASN A 111 3.23 10.03 14.41
N GLU A 112 3.42 10.89 13.42
CA GLU A 112 3.38 10.53 12.00
C GLU A 112 4.67 11.00 11.30
N LEU A 113 4.93 10.45 10.12
CA LEU A 113 6.01 10.97 9.27
C LEU A 113 5.66 12.39 8.81
N GLU A 114 6.66 13.26 8.79
CA GLU A 114 6.54 14.52 8.07
C GLU A 114 6.37 14.26 6.57
N PRO A 115 5.65 15.13 5.83
CA PRO A 115 5.60 15.04 4.38
C PRO A 115 7.02 15.05 3.81
N PHE A 116 7.30 14.15 2.86
CA PHE A 116 8.58 14.16 2.15
C PHE A 116 8.59 15.35 1.18
N GLU A 117 9.43 16.35 1.46
CA GLU A 117 9.71 17.45 0.53
C GLU A 117 10.89 17.03 -0.39
N PRO A 118 10.67 16.88 -1.72
CA PRO A 118 11.68 16.39 -2.66
C PRO A 118 12.72 17.44 -3.07
#